data_AF-A0A800AZF0-F1
#
_entry.id   AF-A0A800AZF0-F1
#
_cell.length_a   1.000
_cell.length_b   1.000
_cell.length_c   1.000
_cell.angle_alpha   90.00
_cell.angle_beta   90.00
_cell.angle_gamma   90.00
#
_symmetry.space_group_name_H-M   'P 1'
#
loop_
_entity.id
_entity.type
_entity.pdbx_description
1 polymer ?
#
loop_
_entity_poly.entity_id
_entity_poly.type
_entity_poly.pdbx_seq_one_letter_code
_entity_poly.pdbx_strand_id
1 'polypeptide(L)'
;VDITALRDRNLLINEANLTFYIDNQNDNDIPNRLLLFKLDADGTNPDTQVLDATTENTFFNGYLQKDGDDPTKYKVNITDYISEVLKKEDFTIPSKLGLKIYNGLDTPLTVNDTIVTDHSWDPKGVVLYGNKYLETDADYSKRLKLEIYYTELNN
;
A
#
# COMPACT_ATOMS: atom_id res chain seq x y z
N VAL A 1 -7.04 10.37 -14.28
CA VAL A 1 -5.75 10.71 -14.90
C VAL A 1 -5.18 9.42 -15.47
N ASP A 2 -4.76 9.43 -16.73
CA ASP A 2 -4.13 8.26 -17.37
C ASP A 2 -2.67 8.14 -16.90
N ILE A 3 -2.23 6.92 -16.60
CA ILE A 3 -0.86 6.63 -16.19
C ILE A 3 0.15 7.01 -17.27
N THR A 4 -0.23 6.91 -18.55
CA THR A 4 0.63 7.30 -19.67
C THR A 4 0.98 8.78 -19.62
N ALA A 5 -0.03 9.63 -19.35
CA ALA A 5 0.18 11.08 -19.20
C ALA A 5 1.04 11.45 -17.98
N LEU A 6 1.07 10.61 -16.93
CA LEU A 6 1.96 10.80 -15.79
C LEU A 6 3.40 10.41 -16.10
N ARG A 7 3.62 9.37 -16.91
CA ARG A 7 4.97 8.93 -17.35
C ARG A 7 5.64 9.89 -18.32
N ASP A 8 4.85 10.62 -19.11
CA ASP A 8 5.38 11.61 -20.03
C ASP A 8 5.90 12.88 -19.32
N ARG A 9 5.49 13.08 -18.06
CA ARG A 9 5.97 14.15 -17.20
C ARG A 9 7.23 13.65 -16.50
N ASN A 10 8.31 14.44 -16.53
CA ASN A 10 9.57 14.10 -15.88
C ASN A 10 9.45 14.32 -14.35
N LEU A 11 8.68 13.44 -13.70
CA LEU A 11 8.33 13.56 -12.29
C LEU A 11 9.35 12.83 -11.42
N LEU A 12 9.89 13.54 -10.43
CA LEU A 12 10.61 12.94 -9.31
C LEU A 12 9.60 12.70 -8.18
N ILE A 13 9.35 11.43 -7.86
CA ILE A 13 8.45 11.05 -6.77
C ILE A 13 9.21 11.21 -5.45
N ASN A 14 8.69 12.06 -4.57
CA ASN A 14 9.31 12.32 -3.26
C ASN A 14 8.68 11.44 -2.17
N GLU A 15 7.37 11.23 -2.25
CA GLU A 15 6.64 10.38 -1.30
C GLU A 15 5.38 9.85 -1.99
N ALA A 16 5.06 8.57 -1.84
CA ALA A 16 3.78 8.02 -2.25
C ALA A 16 3.20 7.12 -1.16
N ASN A 17 1.91 7.28 -0.86
CA ASN A 17 1.25 6.50 0.16
C ASN A 17 -0.14 6.01 -0.24
N LEU A 18 -0.50 4.85 0.28
CA LEU A 18 -1.87 4.36 0.33
C LEU A 18 -2.41 4.50 1.75
N THR A 19 -3.55 5.18 1.87
CA THR A 19 -4.23 5.38 3.15
C THR A 19 -5.54 4.59 3.16
N PHE A 20 -5.69 3.71 4.15
CA PHE A 20 -6.85 2.85 4.37
C PHE A 20 -7.56 3.24 5.67
N TYR A 21 -8.74 3.84 5.60
CA TYR A 21 -9.53 4.18 6.78
C TYR A 21 -10.38 2.99 7.24
N ILE A 22 -10.61 2.90 8.54
CA ILE A 22 -11.39 1.82 9.17
C ILE A 22 -12.86 2.25 9.26
N ASP A 23 -13.76 1.41 8.74
CA ASP A 23 -15.21 1.65 8.69
C ASP A 23 -15.94 1.17 9.95
N ASN A 24 -15.49 0.04 10.54
CA ASN A 24 -16.07 -0.50 11.77
C ASN A 24 -15.02 -0.69 12.87
N GLN A 25 -15.26 -0.07 14.01
CA GLN A 25 -14.35 -0.02 15.17
C GLN A 25 -14.80 -1.02 16.24
N ASN A 26 -14.61 -2.32 15.99
CA ASN A 26 -14.65 -3.29 17.08
C ASN A 26 -13.22 -3.42 17.63
N ASP A 27 -12.87 -2.56 18.60
CA ASP A 27 -11.49 -2.33 19.06
C ASP A 27 -10.69 -3.59 19.41
N ASN A 28 -11.35 -4.64 19.90
CA ASN A 28 -10.67 -5.86 20.34
C ASN A 28 -10.10 -6.72 19.21
N ASP A 29 -10.62 -6.56 17.98
CA ASP A 29 -10.30 -7.43 16.85
C ASP A 29 -9.50 -6.74 15.75
N ILE A 30 -9.08 -5.49 15.95
CA ILE A 30 -8.37 -4.73 14.91
C ILE A 30 -6.89 -5.14 14.87
N PRO A 31 -6.36 -5.56 13.71
CA PRO A 31 -4.95 -5.89 13.55
C PRO A 31 -4.05 -4.69 13.82
N ASN A 32 -2.93 -4.91 14.50
CA ASN A 32 -1.97 -3.83 14.78
C ASN A 32 -1.19 -3.40 13.52
N ARG A 33 -1.08 -4.27 12.52
CA ARG A 33 -0.34 -3.99 11.29
C ARG A 33 -0.92 -4.76 10.11
N LEU A 34 -1.01 -4.09 8.97
CA LEU A 34 -1.33 -4.69 7.68
C LEU A 34 -0.07 -4.71 6.79
N LEU A 35 -0.01 -5.71 5.92
CA LEU A 35 1.02 -5.89 4.91
C LEU A 35 0.39 -5.72 3.53
N LEU A 36 0.94 -4.77 2.77
CA LEU A 36 0.64 -4.59 1.36
C LEU A 36 1.66 -5.39 0.54
N PHE A 37 1.20 -6.13 -0.47
CA PHE A 37 2.07 -6.94 -1.31
C PHE A 37 1.56 -6.94 -2.76
N LYS A 38 2.40 -7.35 -3.70
CA LYS A 38 2.03 -7.61 -5.09
C LYS A 38 1.40 -8.99 -5.17
N LEU A 39 0.12 -9.01 -5.54
CA LEU A 39 -0.70 -10.20 -5.71
C LEU A 39 -0.57 -10.73 -7.14
N ASP A 40 -0.18 -11.99 -7.29
CA ASP A 40 -0.24 -12.71 -8.56
C ASP A 40 -1.67 -13.19 -8.80
N ALA A 41 -2.39 -12.48 -9.66
CA ALA A 41 -3.84 -12.64 -9.75
C ALA A 41 -4.28 -13.95 -10.41
N ASP A 42 -3.41 -14.58 -11.17
CA ASP A 42 -3.57 -15.85 -11.85
C ASP A 42 -3.05 -17.04 -11.03
N GLY A 43 -2.31 -16.79 -9.95
CA GLY A 43 -1.77 -17.81 -9.04
C GLY A 43 -0.74 -18.73 -9.70
N THR A 44 -0.11 -18.27 -10.79
CA THR A 44 0.93 -19.01 -11.50
C THR A 44 2.32 -18.73 -10.94
N ASN A 45 2.51 -17.59 -10.28
CA ASN A 45 3.73 -17.18 -9.60
C ASN A 45 3.45 -16.93 -8.11
N PRO A 46 4.48 -16.96 -7.25
CA PRO A 46 4.31 -16.55 -5.86
C PRO A 46 3.96 -15.06 -5.77
N ASP A 47 3.16 -14.73 -4.76
CA ASP A 47 2.97 -13.35 -4.32
C ASP A 47 4.31 -12.75 -3.88
N THR A 48 4.51 -11.45 -4.15
CA THR A 48 5.78 -10.80 -3.87
C THR A 48 5.66 -9.49 -3.10
N GLN A 49 6.71 -9.15 -2.36
CA GLN A 49 6.83 -7.91 -1.62
C GLN A 49 6.74 -6.69 -2.55
N VAL A 50 6.11 -5.62 -2.07
CA VAL A 50 6.28 -4.29 -2.68
C VAL A 50 7.74 -3.88 -2.49
N LEU A 51 8.32 -3.17 -3.46
CA LEU A 51 9.75 -2.82 -3.45
C LEU A 51 10.17 -2.14 -2.14
N ASP A 52 9.35 -1.22 -1.66
CA ASP A 52 9.54 -0.49 -0.40
C ASP A 52 9.72 -1.41 0.82
N ALA A 53 9.15 -2.61 0.82
CA ALA A 53 9.32 -3.57 1.93
C ALA A 53 10.73 -4.14 2.01
N THR A 54 11.47 -4.18 0.90
CA THR A 54 12.84 -4.72 0.83
C THR A 54 13.90 -3.62 0.83
N THR A 55 13.59 -2.44 0.29
CA THR A 55 14.50 -1.27 0.24
C THR A 55 14.41 -0.41 1.50
N GLU A 56 13.21 -0.28 2.07
CA GLU A 56 12.89 0.61 3.18
C GLU A 56 12.17 -0.13 4.31
N ASN A 57 12.65 -1.30 4.72
CA ASN A 57 12.01 -2.17 5.72
C ASN A 57 11.54 -1.43 7.00
N THR A 58 12.26 -0.37 7.41
CA THR A 58 11.90 0.46 8.58
C THR A 58 10.78 1.48 8.30
N PHE A 59 10.60 1.93 7.06
CA PHE A 59 9.61 2.94 6.64
C PHE A 59 8.42 2.36 5.88
N PHE A 60 8.47 1.07 5.55
CA PHE A 60 7.36 0.26 5.04
C PHE A 60 6.29 0.11 6.14
N ASN A 61 5.63 1.23 6.39
CA ASN A 61 4.62 1.40 7.40
C ASN A 61 3.36 0.66 6.98
N GLY A 62 2.65 0.15 7.96
CA GLY A 62 1.33 -0.45 7.83
C GLY A 62 0.68 -0.59 9.19
N TYR A 63 1.21 0.14 10.17
CA TYR A 63 0.76 0.11 11.55
C TYR A 63 -0.57 0.83 11.67
N LEU A 64 -1.39 0.33 12.58
CA LEU A 64 -2.62 0.96 12.99
C LEU A 64 -2.32 2.35 13.56
N GLN A 65 -2.90 3.37 12.95
CA GLN A 65 -2.89 4.73 13.46
C GLN A 65 -4.12 4.96 14.31
N LYS A 66 -3.92 5.63 15.45
CA LYS A 66 -4.97 5.98 16.39
C LYS A 66 -5.02 7.48 16.60
N ASP A 67 -6.21 8.01 16.83
CA ASP A 67 -6.41 9.37 17.34
C ASP A 67 -6.84 9.25 18.81
N GLY A 68 -5.91 9.48 19.73
CA GLY A 68 -6.05 9.03 21.10
C GLY A 68 -6.11 7.50 21.19
N ASP A 69 -7.21 6.97 21.74
CA ASP A 69 -7.45 5.52 21.84
C ASP A 69 -8.20 4.95 20.62
N ASP A 70 -8.82 5.82 19.80
CA ASP A 70 -9.68 5.42 18.70
C ASP A 70 -8.87 4.98 17.48
N PRO A 71 -9.06 3.75 16.97
CA PRO A 71 -8.43 3.30 15.74
C PRO A 71 -8.97 4.09 14.54
N THR A 72 -8.11 4.60 13.67
CA THR A 72 -8.55 5.47 12.56
C THR A 72 -8.23 4.90 11.19
N LYS A 73 -6.95 4.54 10.95
CA LYS A 73 -6.47 4.20 9.62
C LYS A 73 -5.16 3.44 9.63
N TYR A 74 -4.79 2.93 8.47
CA TYR A 74 -3.46 2.45 8.14
C TYR A 74 -2.88 3.31 7.01
N LYS A 75 -1.59 3.62 7.09
CA LYS A 75 -0.85 4.33 6.04
C LYS A 75 0.34 3.48 5.62
N VAL A 76 0.41 3.16 4.32
CA VAL A 76 1.50 2.37 3.73
C VAL A 76 2.28 3.22 2.75
N ASN A 77 3.60 3.26 2.91
CA ASN A 77 4.50 3.93 1.98
C ASN A 77 4.81 3.00 0.80
N ILE A 78 4.68 3.54 -0.41
CA ILE A 78 4.92 2.85 -1.68
C ILE A 78 5.70 3.75 -2.67
N THR A 79 6.60 4.56 -2.13
CA THR A 79 7.36 5.56 -2.88
C THR A 79 8.24 4.92 -3.93
N ASP A 80 9.01 3.89 -3.58
CA ASP A 80 9.89 3.19 -4.50
C ASP A 80 9.09 2.44 -5.56
N TYR A 81 8.02 1.75 -5.17
CA TYR A 81 7.14 1.07 -6.11
C TYR A 81 6.50 2.03 -7.12
N ILE A 82 5.97 3.17 -6.67
CA ILE A 82 5.37 4.16 -7.57
C ILE A 82 6.44 4.80 -8.45
N SER A 83 7.65 5.02 -7.93
CA SER A 83 8.77 5.51 -8.71
C SER A 83 9.11 4.56 -9.86
N GLU A 84 9.27 3.26 -9.60
CA GLU A 84 9.51 2.25 -10.65
C GLU A 84 8.35 2.17 -11.65
N VAL A 85 7.11 2.19 -11.18
CA VAL A 85 5.93 2.13 -12.05
C VAL A 85 5.86 3.33 -13.00
N LEU A 86 6.31 4.51 -12.56
CA LEU A 86 6.29 5.75 -13.33
C LEU A 86 7.57 5.99 -14.14
N LYS A 87 8.60 5.14 -14.04
CA LYS A 87 9.77 5.23 -14.91
C LYS A 87 9.39 5.04 -16.38
N LYS A 88 10.05 5.83 -17.22
CA LYS A 88 9.84 5.85 -18.68
C LYS A 88 10.65 4.77 -19.39
N GLU A 89 11.81 4.44 -18.84
CA GLU A 89 12.67 3.34 -19.29
C GLU A 89 12.26 2.09 -18.51
N ASP A 90 12.03 0.97 -19.21
CA ASP A 90 11.54 -0.31 -18.66
C ASP A 90 10.16 -0.23 -17.96
N PHE A 91 9.13 -0.03 -18.79
CA PHE A 91 7.72 -0.04 -18.38
C PHE A 91 7.39 -1.25 -17.49
N THR A 92 7.22 -0.99 -16.19
CA THR A 92 6.67 -1.97 -15.26
C THR A 92 5.14 -1.91 -15.34
N ILE A 93 4.51 -3.05 -15.67
CA ILE A 93 3.05 -3.18 -15.56
C ILE A 93 2.68 -3.07 -14.07
N PRO A 94 1.81 -2.11 -13.66
CA PRO A 94 1.36 -2.04 -12.28
C PRO A 94 0.75 -3.37 -11.86
N SER A 95 1.30 -3.98 -10.82
CA SER A 95 0.78 -5.22 -10.26
C SER A 95 -0.53 -4.96 -9.52
N LYS A 96 -1.39 -5.98 -9.43
CA LYS A 96 -2.48 -5.94 -8.47
C LYS A 96 -1.87 -5.97 -7.06
N LEU A 97 -2.43 -5.18 -6.17
CA LEU A 97 -1.98 -5.11 -4.79
C LEU A 97 -2.93 -5.89 -3.89
N GLY A 98 -2.37 -6.78 -3.08
CA GLY A 98 -3.05 -7.51 -2.03
C GLY A 98 -2.78 -6.87 -0.66
N LEU A 99 -3.72 -7.08 0.27
CA LEU A 99 -3.60 -6.64 1.65
C LEU A 99 -3.87 -7.83 2.56
N LYS A 100 -2.96 -8.11 3.50
CA LYS A 100 -3.15 -9.14 4.54
C LYS A 100 -2.77 -8.58 5.91
N ILE A 101 -3.13 -9.33 6.95
CA ILE A 101 -2.62 -9.07 8.29
C ILE A 101 -1.13 -9.40 8.30
N TYR A 102 -0.33 -8.49 8.83
CA TYR A 102 1.11 -8.68 8.89
C TYR A 102 1.47 -9.77 9.90
N ASN A 103 2.39 -10.65 9.50
CA ASN A 103 3.02 -11.64 10.35
C ASN A 103 4.54 -11.37 10.41
N GLY A 104 5.18 -11.65 11.54
CA GLY A 104 6.63 -11.47 11.71
C GLY A 104 7.46 -12.23 10.66
N LEU A 105 6.95 -13.36 10.15
CA LEU A 105 7.57 -14.14 9.07
C LEU A 105 7.47 -13.49 7.69
N ASP A 106 6.60 -12.49 7.52
CA ASP A 106 6.48 -11.76 6.25
C ASP A 106 7.52 -10.65 6.11
N THR A 107 8.40 -10.45 7.10
CA THR A 107 9.47 -9.44 7.01
C THR A 107 10.60 -9.98 6.15
N PRO A 108 10.96 -9.28 5.06
CA PRO A 108 12.12 -9.65 4.26
C PRO A 108 13.38 -9.67 5.12
N LEU A 109 14.08 -10.80 5.16
CA LEU A 109 15.38 -10.90 5.85
C LEU A 109 16.52 -10.32 5.01
N THR A 110 16.34 -10.28 3.68
CA THR A 110 17.30 -9.74 2.72
C THR A 110 16.57 -9.02 1.59
N VAL A 111 17.29 -8.22 0.80
CA VAL A 111 16.72 -7.52 -0.36
C VAL A 111 16.15 -8.45 -1.45
N ASN A 112 16.63 -9.70 -1.50
CA ASN A 112 16.17 -10.71 -2.45
C ASN A 112 15.02 -11.56 -1.91
N ASP A 113 14.69 -11.41 -0.63
CA ASP A 113 13.60 -12.10 0.04
C ASP A 113 12.27 -11.43 -0.31
N THR A 114 11.79 -11.74 -1.51
CA THR A 114 10.64 -11.05 -2.11
C THR A 114 9.37 -11.88 -2.02
N ILE A 115 9.40 -13.12 -1.56
CA ILE A 115 8.21 -13.99 -1.57
C ILE A 115 7.34 -13.69 -0.35
N VAL A 116 6.03 -13.52 -0.57
CA VAL A 116 5.04 -13.41 0.49
C VAL A 116 4.28 -14.71 0.59
N THR A 117 4.22 -15.28 1.80
CA THR A 117 3.49 -16.53 2.05
C THR A 117 2.05 -16.23 2.50
N ASP A 118 1.15 -17.17 2.23
CA ASP A 118 -0.28 -17.07 2.59
C ASP A 118 -0.56 -17.38 4.07
N HIS A 119 0.47 -17.66 4.86
CA HIS A 119 0.34 -17.99 6.27
C HIS A 119 -0.19 -16.80 7.09
N SER A 120 -1.34 -16.98 7.73
CA SER A 120 -1.92 -16.07 8.72
C SER A 120 -2.36 -16.84 9.96
N TRP A 121 -1.82 -16.48 11.12
CA TRP A 121 -2.16 -17.07 12.42
C TRP A 121 -2.81 -16.04 13.37
N ASP A 122 -3.04 -14.82 12.90
CA ASP A 122 -3.80 -13.79 13.62
C ASP A 122 -5.28 -13.87 13.22
N PRO A 123 -6.20 -14.23 14.16
CA PRO A 123 -7.63 -14.35 13.86
C PRO A 123 -8.36 -13.00 13.79
N LYS A 124 -7.64 -11.89 13.95
CA LYS A 124 -8.17 -10.53 13.87
C LYS A 124 -8.71 -10.19 12.48
N GLY A 125 -9.45 -9.10 12.39
CA GLY A 125 -10.02 -8.63 11.13
C GLY A 125 -10.42 -7.16 11.21
N VAL A 126 -10.42 -6.50 10.06
CA VAL A 126 -10.79 -5.09 9.98
C VAL A 126 -11.61 -4.83 8.72
N VAL A 127 -12.62 -3.97 8.83
CA VAL A 127 -13.41 -3.50 7.70
C VAL A 127 -12.86 -2.15 7.28
N LEU A 128 -12.50 -2.01 6.01
CA LEU A 128 -11.88 -0.82 5.46
C LEU A 128 -12.80 -0.15 4.45
N TYR A 129 -12.76 1.19 4.42
CA TYR A 129 -13.41 1.96 3.36
C TYR A 129 -12.78 1.64 2.00
N GLY A 130 -13.61 1.26 1.03
CA GLY A 130 -13.20 1.02 -0.35
C GLY A 130 -12.94 2.28 -1.16
N ASN A 131 -12.74 2.12 -2.48
CA ASN A 131 -12.51 3.24 -3.41
C ASN A 131 -13.78 3.76 -4.11
N LYS A 132 -14.93 3.08 -3.98
CA LYS A 132 -16.16 3.38 -4.72
C LYS A 132 -17.09 4.34 -3.96
N TYR A 133 -16.59 5.53 -3.61
CA TYR A 133 -17.38 6.60 -3.01
C TYR A 133 -17.53 7.77 -3.98
N LEU A 134 -18.73 8.33 -4.06
CA LEU A 134 -19.04 9.54 -4.80
C LEU A 134 -18.72 10.77 -3.97
N GLU A 135 -18.39 11.89 -4.62
CA GLU A 135 -18.10 13.16 -3.93
C GLU A 135 -19.24 13.65 -3.04
N THR A 136 -20.47 13.21 -3.32
CA THR A 136 -21.68 13.50 -2.54
C THR A 136 -21.82 12.67 -1.28
N ASP A 137 -21.04 11.60 -1.11
CA ASP A 137 -21.14 10.71 0.04
C ASP A 137 -20.47 11.33 1.28
N ALA A 138 -21.11 11.20 2.44
CA ALA A 138 -20.59 11.74 3.70
C ALA A 138 -19.18 11.21 4.05
N ASP A 139 -18.88 9.96 3.70
CA ASP A 139 -17.60 9.30 3.95
C ASP A 139 -16.62 9.39 2.76
N TYR A 140 -16.88 10.25 1.76
CA TYR A 140 -15.97 10.42 0.62
C TYR A 140 -14.53 10.73 1.04
N SER A 141 -14.35 11.45 2.14
CA SER A 141 -13.03 11.77 2.68
C SER A 141 -12.27 10.57 3.23
N LYS A 142 -12.95 9.47 3.58
CA LYS A 142 -12.37 8.24 4.14
C LYS A 142 -12.14 7.13 3.11
N ARG A 143 -12.55 7.32 1.85
CA ARG A 143 -12.27 6.36 0.78
C ARG A 143 -10.78 6.02 0.68
N LEU A 144 -10.46 4.87 0.10
CA LEU A 144 -9.09 4.51 -0.28
C LEU A 144 -8.49 5.58 -1.21
N LYS A 145 -7.34 6.14 -0.81
CA LYS A 145 -6.62 7.18 -1.56
C LYS A 145 -5.17 6.80 -1.80
N LEU A 146 -4.72 7.09 -3.01
CA LEU A 146 -3.31 7.15 -3.39
C LEU A 146 -2.88 8.62 -3.36
N GLU A 147 -1.96 8.95 -2.47
CA GLU A 147 -1.41 10.29 -2.29
C GLU A 147 0.03 10.28 -2.80
N ILE A 148 0.32 11.11 -3.80
CA ILE A 148 1.66 11.21 -4.41
C ILE A 148 2.14 12.65 -4.28
N TYR A 149 3.28 12.82 -3.66
CA TYR A 149 4.03 14.06 -3.57
C TYR A 149 5.20 13.98 -4.52
N TYR A 150 5.28 14.91 -5.46
CA TYR A 150 6.28 14.87 -6.53
C TYR A 150 6.82 16.26 -6.84
N THR A 151 8.01 16.28 -7.41
CA THR A 151 8.64 17.46 -8.01
C THR A 151 8.63 17.30 -9.52
N GLU A 152 8.14 18.29 -10.24
CA GLU A 152 8.18 18.32 -11.70
C GLU A 152 9.49 18.97 -12.16
N LEU A 153 10.34 18.17 -12.83
CA LEU A 153 11.61 18.65 -13.35
C LEU A 153 11.39 19.30 -14.71
N ASN A 154 11.40 20.63 -14.74
CA ASN A 154 11.43 21.39 -15.98
C ASN A 154 12.87 21.45 -16.49
N ASN A 155 13.16 20.72 -17.57
CA ASN A 155 14.38 20.89 -18.35
C ASN A 155 14.28 22.11 -19.26
#